data_AF-A0AAJ0FB06-F1
#
_entry.id   AF-A0AAJ0FB06-F1
#
_cell.length_a   1.000
_cell.length_b   1.000
_cell.length_c   1.000
_cell.angle_alpha   90.00
_cell.angle_beta   90.00
_cell.angle_gamma   90.00
#
_symmetry.space_group_name_H-M   'P 1'
#
loop_
_entity.id
_entity.type
_entity.pdbx_description
1 polymer ?
#
loop_
_entity_poly.entity_id
_entity_poly.type
_entity_poly.pdbx_seq_one_letter_code
_entity_poly.pdbx_strand_id
1 'polypeptide(L)'
;MTTRRFFWPGFVHALIMAPCYRYSWLCLGLFALRASADCSVTGLDYTNGGSYLIDASSNQQFAFTSLFQDCDEDSIQPILIAPDGSEYTCSTIDSGSGEQRSTCPVSLSSMASGEWTIIIQADNVDLAVQRSFSLNSGVPERTVITVTPTVVVGVTTTPRGRSNTPSFA
;
A
#
# COMPACT_ATOMS: atom_id res chain seq x y z
N MET A 1 8.44 29.84 16.01
CA MET A 1 9.70 30.51 16.44
C MET A 1 10.83 29.51 16.24
N THR A 2 11.59 29.61 15.15
CA THR A 2 12.90 30.33 15.08
C THR A 2 14.02 29.31 15.28
N THR A 3 14.99 29.00 14.41
CA THR A 3 15.41 29.44 13.07
C THR A 3 16.47 28.44 12.60
N ARG A 4 16.47 28.07 11.31
CA ARG A 4 17.55 27.33 10.64
C ARG A 4 18.90 28.00 10.87
N ARG A 5 19.96 27.24 11.20
CA ARG A 5 21.34 27.72 11.10
C ARG A 5 22.11 26.91 10.06
N PHE A 6 22.08 27.44 8.84
CA PHE A 6 23.20 27.37 7.91
C PHE A 6 24.41 28.01 8.59
N PHE A 7 25.51 27.27 8.75
CA PHE A 7 26.79 27.84 9.12
C PHE A 7 27.88 27.15 8.30
N TRP A 8 28.20 27.76 7.16
CA TRP A 8 29.51 27.64 6.54
C TRP A 8 30.44 28.60 7.28
N PRO A 9 31.65 28.17 7.64
CA PRO A 9 32.80 28.88 7.11
C PRO A 9 34.02 27.98 6.86
N GLY A 10 34.88 28.45 5.95
CA GLY A 10 36.32 28.26 6.15
C GLY A 10 37.02 27.27 5.23
N PHE A 11 36.87 27.47 3.93
CA PHE A 11 37.88 27.08 2.94
C PHE A 11 39.23 27.73 3.30
N VAL A 12 40.20 26.92 3.74
CA VAL A 12 41.64 27.22 3.58
C VAL A 12 42.37 25.88 3.36
N HIS A 13 42.27 25.37 2.13
CA HIS A 13 43.13 24.29 1.67
C HIS A 13 44.46 24.91 1.20
N ALA A 14 45.47 24.85 2.07
CA ALA A 14 46.84 25.13 1.68
C ALA A 14 47.29 24.06 0.67
N LEU A 15 47.38 24.46 -0.60
CA LEU A 15 48.00 23.68 -1.68
C LEU A 15 49.51 23.59 -1.41
N ILE A 16 49.95 22.48 -0.80
CA ILE A 16 51.35 22.05 -0.89
C ILE A 16 51.50 21.41 -2.27
N MET A 17 51.97 22.22 -3.20
CA MET A 17 52.31 21.85 -4.56
C MET A 17 53.65 21.10 -4.54
N ALA A 18 53.60 19.77 -4.52
CA ALA A 18 54.76 18.89 -4.70
C ALA A 18 54.66 18.16 -6.06
N PRO A 19 55.76 18.05 -6.82
CA PRO A 19 55.73 17.70 -8.25
C PRO A 19 55.59 16.18 -8.45
N CYS A 20 54.35 15.70 -8.46
CA CYS A 20 54.04 14.30 -8.81
C CYS A 20 53.82 14.15 -10.33
N TYR A 21 54.78 14.59 -11.15
CA TYR A 21 54.72 14.58 -12.63
C TYR A 21 55.43 13.35 -13.26
N ARG A 22 55.60 12.21 -12.57
CA ARG A 22 56.38 11.08 -13.14
C ARG A 22 55.82 9.67 -12.99
N TYR A 23 54.56 9.49 -12.60
CA TYR A 23 53.90 8.16 -12.64
C TYR A 23 52.50 8.27 -13.26
N SER A 24 52.48 8.39 -14.59
CA SER A 24 51.28 8.77 -15.35
C SER A 24 50.29 7.64 -15.64
N TRP A 25 50.46 6.39 -15.20
CA TRP A 25 49.62 5.27 -15.69
C TRP A 25 49.14 4.25 -14.64
N LEU A 26 49.06 4.59 -13.35
CA LEU A 26 48.66 3.61 -12.32
C LEU A 26 47.81 4.16 -11.16
N CYS A 27 47.11 5.28 -11.35
CA CYS A 27 46.14 5.81 -10.37
C CYS A 27 44.71 5.91 -10.92
N LEU A 28 44.39 5.18 -11.99
CA LEU A 28 43.03 5.11 -12.52
C LEU A 28 42.35 3.82 -12.00
N GLY A 29 41.30 3.97 -11.19
CA GLY A 29 40.28 2.93 -11.10
C GLY A 29 40.13 2.20 -9.77
N LEU A 30 40.11 2.90 -8.64
CA LEU A 30 39.50 2.37 -7.41
C LEU A 30 38.59 3.42 -6.72
N PHE A 31 37.82 4.16 -7.51
CA PHE A 31 36.50 4.60 -7.03
C PHE A 31 35.56 3.44 -7.32
N ALA A 32 35.50 2.47 -6.41
CA ALA A 32 34.42 1.50 -6.40
C ALA A 32 33.12 2.28 -6.22
N LEU A 33 32.42 2.54 -7.32
CA LEU A 33 31.02 2.95 -7.31
C LEU A 33 30.27 1.82 -6.59
N ARG A 34 30.00 2.00 -5.30
CA ARG A 34 28.92 1.26 -4.66
C ARG A 34 27.65 1.76 -5.33
N ALA A 35 27.16 0.99 -6.29
CA ALA A 35 25.76 1.10 -6.69
C ALA A 35 24.97 0.62 -5.47
N SER A 36 24.55 1.55 -4.60
CA SER A 36 23.43 1.27 -3.72
C SER A 36 22.25 1.04 -4.65
N ALA A 37 21.65 -0.15 -4.58
CA ALA A 37 20.34 -0.32 -5.17
C ALA A 37 19.40 0.68 -4.47
N ASP A 38 18.59 1.40 -5.25
CA ASP A 38 17.74 2.45 -4.72
C ASP A 38 16.57 1.77 -3.99
N CYS A 39 16.46 2.00 -2.68
CA CYS A 39 15.42 1.37 -1.86
C CYS A 39 14.05 1.90 -2.24
N SER A 40 13.15 1.01 -2.66
CA SER A 40 11.81 1.34 -3.12
C SER A 40 10.75 0.71 -2.22
N VAL A 41 9.79 1.53 -1.78
CA VAL A 41 8.65 1.07 -0.97
C VAL A 41 7.35 1.41 -1.68
N THR A 42 6.60 0.38 -2.07
CA THR A 42 5.33 0.52 -2.79
C THR A 42 4.17 0.02 -1.93
N GLY A 43 3.12 0.83 -1.80
CA GLY A 43 1.89 0.39 -1.13
C GLY A 43 1.08 -0.57 -1.99
N LEU A 44 0.72 -1.75 -1.47
CA LEU A 44 -0.12 -2.72 -2.19
C LEU A 44 -1.62 -2.47 -1.97
N ASP A 45 -2.02 -2.21 -0.73
CA ASP A 45 -3.42 -2.00 -0.35
C ASP A 45 -3.85 -0.53 -0.51
N TYR A 46 -3.00 0.39 -0.05
CA TYR A 46 -3.24 1.83 -0.05
C TYR A 46 -2.09 2.54 -0.77
N THR A 47 -2.34 2.99 -1.99
CA THR A 47 -1.38 3.71 -2.84
C THR A 47 -1.52 5.22 -2.62
N ASN A 48 -0.44 5.94 -2.90
CA ASN A 48 -0.43 7.40 -2.75
C ASN A 48 -1.43 8.06 -3.73
N GLY A 49 -2.30 8.93 -3.21
CA GLY A 49 -3.39 9.58 -3.94
C GLY A 49 -4.60 8.69 -4.22
N GLY A 50 -4.63 7.45 -3.71
CA GLY A 50 -5.76 6.54 -3.88
C GLY A 50 -6.97 6.95 -3.05
N SER A 51 -8.16 6.47 -3.44
CA SER A 51 -9.42 6.66 -2.71
C SER A 51 -10.07 5.31 -2.43
N TYR A 52 -10.36 5.04 -1.16
CA TYR A 52 -10.80 3.73 -0.69
C TYR A 52 -12.07 3.80 0.14
N LEU A 53 -12.93 2.80 -0.03
CA LEU A 53 -14.11 2.60 0.81
C LEU A 53 -13.76 1.64 1.93
N ILE A 54 -14.08 2.03 3.17
CA ILE A 54 -13.91 1.17 4.34
C ILE A 54 -15.26 0.87 4.97
N ASP A 55 -15.38 -0.33 5.51
CA ASP A 55 -16.59 -0.75 6.23
C ASP A 55 -16.58 -0.17 7.65
N ALA A 56 -17.34 0.90 7.83
CA ALA A 56 -17.50 1.58 9.13
C ALA A 56 -18.22 0.72 10.19
N SER A 57 -18.73 -0.47 9.84
CA SER A 57 -19.32 -1.40 10.80
C SER A 57 -18.31 -2.42 11.36
N SER A 58 -17.11 -2.51 10.79
CA SER A 58 -16.09 -3.48 11.19
C SER A 58 -15.24 -2.97 12.35
N ASN A 59 -15.12 -3.79 13.41
CA ASN A 59 -14.19 -3.52 14.52
C ASN A 59 -12.78 -4.07 14.25
N GLN A 60 -12.49 -4.49 13.03
CA GLN A 60 -11.14 -4.90 12.64
C GLN A 60 -10.19 -3.71 12.72
N GLN A 61 -8.94 -3.95 13.13
CA GLN A 61 -7.90 -2.93 13.13
C GLN A 61 -7.49 -2.59 11.70
N PHE A 62 -7.20 -1.32 11.45
CA PHE A 62 -6.63 -0.89 10.19
C PHE A 62 -5.26 -1.54 10.01
N ALA A 63 -5.03 -2.10 8.82
CA ALA A 63 -3.75 -2.68 8.48
C ALA A 63 -3.45 -2.39 7.02
N PHE A 64 -2.17 -2.18 6.72
CA PHE A 64 -1.70 -1.91 5.38
C PHE A 64 -0.55 -2.83 5.01
N THR A 65 -0.43 -3.12 3.72
CA THR A 65 0.69 -3.87 3.16
C THR A 65 1.55 -2.98 2.28
N SER A 66 2.86 -3.11 2.41
CA SER A 66 3.86 -2.44 1.59
C SER A 66 4.87 -3.47 1.08
N LEU A 67 5.32 -3.31 -0.16
CA LEU A 67 6.38 -4.07 -0.79
C LEU A 67 7.69 -3.28 -0.70
N PHE A 68 8.70 -3.87 -0.07
CA PHE A 68 10.06 -3.34 0.04
C PHE A 68 10.94 -4.02 -1.02
N GLN A 69 11.65 -3.23 -1.81
CA GLN A 69 12.56 -3.72 -2.85
C GLN A 69 13.90 -3.02 -2.71
N ASP A 70 14.97 -3.81 -2.77
CA ASP A 70 16.33 -3.28 -2.79
C ASP A 70 16.69 -2.41 -1.56
N CYS A 71 16.08 -2.72 -0.42
CA CYS A 71 16.27 -2.02 0.84
C CYS A 71 17.17 -2.82 1.79
N ASP A 72 17.95 -2.11 2.60
CA ASP A 72 18.71 -2.71 3.69
C ASP A 72 17.77 -3.16 4.82
N GLU A 73 18.16 -4.22 5.54
CA GLU A 73 17.44 -4.74 6.71
C GLU A 73 17.46 -3.72 7.87
N ASP A 74 16.29 -3.25 8.27
CA ASP A 74 16.07 -2.42 9.47
C ASP A 74 14.67 -2.66 10.05
N SER A 75 14.51 -2.32 11.32
CA SER A 75 13.25 -2.42 12.04
C SER A 75 12.53 -1.08 12.03
N ILE A 76 11.36 -1.03 11.40
CA ILE A 76 10.61 0.20 11.16
C ILE A 76 9.31 0.21 11.96
N GLN A 77 9.02 1.33 12.62
CA GLN A 77 7.77 1.58 13.33
C GLN A 77 6.92 2.60 12.54
N PRO A 78 5.95 2.16 11.72
CA PRO A 78 5.17 3.10 10.92
C PRO A 78 4.21 3.94 11.76
N ILE A 79 3.86 5.12 11.24
CA ILE A 79 2.90 6.03 11.86
C ILE A 79 1.76 6.27 10.87
N LEU A 80 0.53 6.12 11.34
CA LEU A 80 -0.68 6.51 10.63
C LEU A 80 -1.18 7.84 11.20
N ILE A 81 -1.46 8.81 10.33
CA ILE A 81 -1.98 10.13 10.66
C ILE A 81 -3.41 10.24 10.16
N ALA A 82 -4.31 10.62 11.07
CA ALA A 82 -5.71 10.87 10.80
C ALA A 82 -5.97 12.26 10.20
N PRO A 83 -7.16 12.49 9.59
CA PRO A 83 -7.53 13.78 9.01
C PRO A 83 -7.54 14.94 10.02
N ASP A 84 -7.73 14.64 11.30
CA ASP A 84 -7.71 15.61 12.41
C ASP A 84 -6.29 15.89 12.94
N GLY A 85 -5.29 15.19 12.42
CA GLY A 85 -3.89 15.27 12.86
C GLY A 85 -3.52 14.30 13.98
N SER A 86 -4.43 13.43 14.43
CA SER A 86 -4.11 12.39 15.43
C SER A 86 -3.16 11.35 14.84
N GLU A 87 -2.14 10.97 15.61
CA GLU A 87 -1.13 9.99 15.19
C GLU A 87 -1.33 8.63 15.89
N TYR A 88 -1.16 7.55 15.13
CA TYR A 88 -1.28 6.18 15.59
C TYR A 88 -0.01 5.41 15.23
N THR A 89 0.75 4.99 16.24
CA THR A 89 1.90 4.12 16.06
C THR A 89 1.44 2.70 15.72
N CYS A 90 1.75 2.23 14.52
CA CYS A 90 1.37 0.90 14.03
C CYS A 90 2.38 -0.16 14.44
N SER A 91 2.15 -1.45 14.18
CA SER A 91 3.07 -2.54 14.50
C SER A 91 4.35 -2.49 13.67
N THR A 92 5.45 -2.97 14.25
CA THR A 92 6.78 -2.98 13.63
C THR A 92 6.82 -3.88 12.39
N ILE A 93 7.57 -3.46 11.37
CA ILE A 93 7.83 -4.20 10.13
C ILE A 93 9.33 -4.19 9.81
N ASP A 94 9.77 -5.08 8.93
CA ASP A 94 11.19 -5.23 8.53
C ASP A 94 11.40 -4.78 7.08
N SER A 95 12.44 -3.98 6.79
CA SER A 95 12.70 -3.46 5.44
C SER A 95 13.55 -4.36 4.54
N GLY A 96 14.04 -5.52 5.01
CA GLY A 96 15.04 -6.32 4.32
C GLY A 96 14.69 -6.83 2.93
N SER A 97 13.38 -7.00 2.65
CA SER A 97 12.76 -7.12 1.32
C SER A 97 11.41 -7.83 1.42
N GLY A 98 10.58 -7.65 0.41
CA GLY A 98 9.32 -8.37 0.25
C GLY A 98 8.11 -7.66 0.83
N GLU A 99 7.02 -8.41 0.97
CA GLU A 99 5.73 -7.89 1.43
C GLU A 99 5.69 -7.86 2.95
N GLN A 100 5.38 -6.68 3.49
CA GLN A 100 5.32 -6.45 4.92
C GLN A 100 3.98 -5.82 5.27
N ARG A 101 3.36 -6.35 6.32
CA ARG A 101 2.05 -5.91 6.79
C ARG A 101 2.17 -5.29 8.17
N SER A 102 1.72 -4.04 8.31
CA SER A 102 1.64 -3.34 9.59
C SER A 102 0.18 -3.14 10.00
N THR A 103 -0.10 -3.25 11.30
CA THR A 103 -1.45 -3.07 11.88
C THR A 103 -1.44 -1.91 12.87
N CYS A 104 -2.41 -1.01 12.79
CA CYS A 104 -2.49 0.19 13.60
C CYS A 104 -3.59 0.08 14.68
N PRO A 105 -3.43 0.72 15.86
CA PRO A 105 -4.39 0.65 16.97
C PRO A 105 -5.62 1.54 16.75
N VAL A 106 -6.22 1.48 15.56
CA VAL A 106 -7.46 2.16 15.18
C VAL A 106 -8.37 1.15 14.50
N SER A 107 -9.63 1.06 14.92
CA SER A 107 -10.61 0.18 14.28
C SER A 107 -11.19 0.85 13.04
N LEU A 108 -11.52 0.07 12.00
CA LEU A 108 -12.16 0.58 10.79
C LEU A 108 -13.46 1.35 11.11
N SER A 109 -14.22 0.90 12.12
CA SER A 109 -15.43 1.58 12.63
C SER A 109 -15.19 2.96 13.23
N SER A 110 -13.96 3.24 13.68
CA SER A 110 -13.58 4.52 14.27
C SER A 110 -12.88 5.46 13.28
N MET A 111 -12.60 5.00 12.06
CA MET A 111 -11.96 5.82 11.03
C MET A 111 -12.98 6.74 10.37
N ALA A 112 -12.69 8.05 10.41
CA ALA A 112 -13.49 9.06 9.72
C ALA A 112 -13.14 9.14 8.21
N SER A 113 -14.12 9.53 7.40
CA SER A 113 -13.87 9.96 6.02
C SER A 113 -12.90 11.15 5.98
N GLY A 114 -11.95 11.13 5.04
CA GLY A 114 -10.99 12.21 4.85
C GLY A 114 -9.63 11.71 4.37
N GLU A 115 -8.64 12.60 4.40
CA GLU A 115 -7.26 12.30 4.02
C GLU A 115 -6.50 11.66 5.18
N TRP A 116 -6.05 10.44 4.98
CA TRP A 116 -5.17 9.71 5.88
C TRP A 116 -3.77 9.64 5.30
N THR A 117 -2.77 9.62 6.17
CA THR A 117 -1.37 9.57 5.75
C THR A 117 -0.62 8.48 6.49
N ILE A 118 0.15 7.66 5.78
CA ILE A 118 1.06 6.68 6.36
C ILE A 118 2.49 7.17 6.15
N ILE A 119 3.27 7.18 7.23
CA ILE A 119 4.70 7.48 7.24
C ILE A 119 5.45 6.19 7.59
N ILE A 120 6.41 5.84 6.74
CA ILE A 120 7.34 4.72 6.92
C ILE A 120 8.72 5.34 6.90
N GLN A 121 9.40 5.34 8.04
CA GLN A 121 10.73 5.90 8.19
C GLN A 121 11.60 4.94 8.98
N ALA A 122 12.81 4.69 8.49
CA ALA A 122 13.83 3.92 9.18
C ALA A 122 14.86 4.87 9.81
N ASP A 123 15.42 4.46 10.96
CA ASP A 123 16.40 5.26 11.69
C ASP A 123 17.83 4.96 11.26
N ASN A 124 18.12 3.71 10.85
CA ASN A 124 19.48 3.25 10.56
C ASN A 124 19.80 3.21 9.07
N VAL A 125 18.79 3.32 8.21
CA VAL A 125 18.93 3.29 6.74
C VAL A 125 18.26 4.52 6.13
N ASP A 126 18.73 4.96 4.96
CA ASP A 126 18.19 6.14 4.25
C ASP A 126 16.86 5.79 3.58
N LEU A 127 15.83 5.57 4.40
CA LEU A 127 14.48 5.22 3.97
C LEU A 127 13.46 6.10 4.68
N ALA A 128 12.80 6.96 3.92
CA ALA A 128 11.65 7.74 4.38
C ALA A 128 10.62 7.85 3.25
N VAL A 129 9.45 7.26 3.45
CA VAL A 129 8.34 7.27 2.50
C VAL A 129 7.07 7.72 3.20
N GLN A 130 6.37 8.64 2.56
CA GLN A 130 5.06 9.09 2.97
C GLN A 130 4.06 8.84 1.84
N ARG A 131 2.89 8.32 2.21
CA ARG A 131 1.75 8.18 1.29
C ARG A 131 0.49 8.75 1.93
N SER A 132 -0.24 9.51 1.15
CA SER A 132 -1.54 10.05 1.54
C SER A 132 -2.63 9.40 0.70
N PHE A 133 -3.78 9.10 1.29
CA PHE A 133 -4.90 8.47 0.62
C PHE A 133 -6.21 8.92 1.24
N SER A 134 -7.26 8.96 0.42
CA SER A 134 -8.59 9.33 0.85
C SER A 134 -9.35 8.09 1.33
N LEU A 135 -9.96 8.18 2.51
CA LEU A 135 -10.93 7.22 2.97
C LEU A 135 -12.34 7.79 2.89
N ASN A 136 -13.27 6.96 2.45
CA ASN A 136 -14.69 7.23 2.53
C ASN A 136 -15.34 6.15 3.40
N SER A 137 -15.70 6.54 4.64
CA SER A 137 -16.44 5.70 5.57
C SER A 137 -17.90 5.66 5.14
N GLY A 138 -18.25 4.63 4.37
CA GLY A 138 -19.63 4.31 4.03
C GLY A 138 -20.06 3.06 4.78
N VAL A 139 -21.35 2.92 5.06
CA VAL A 139 -21.92 1.60 5.31
C VAL A 139 -22.04 0.95 3.93
N PRO A 140 -21.34 -0.15 3.62
CA PRO A 140 -21.54 -0.81 2.33
C PRO A 140 -23.02 -1.20 2.24
N GLU A 141 -23.73 -0.63 1.27
CA GLU A 141 -25.14 -0.94 1.05
C GLU A 141 -25.23 -2.42 0.66
N ARG A 142 -25.75 -3.24 1.59
CA ARG A 142 -25.89 -4.68 1.38
C ARG A 142 -26.99 -4.91 0.36
N THR A 143 -26.62 -5.09 -0.90
CA THR A 143 -27.55 -5.49 -1.97
C THR A 143 -27.98 -6.94 -1.75
N VAL A 144 -29.15 -7.13 -1.14
CA VAL A 144 -29.76 -8.46 -1.02
C VAL A 144 -30.38 -8.82 -2.37
N ILE A 145 -29.67 -9.61 -3.18
CA ILE A 145 -30.24 -10.20 -4.40
C ILE A 145 -31.25 -11.28 -3.97
N THR A 146 -32.53 -10.93 -3.95
CA THR A 146 -33.61 -11.91 -3.76
C THR A 146 -33.83 -12.63 -5.08
N VAL A 147 -33.26 -13.83 -5.22
CA VAL A 147 -33.52 -14.69 -6.38
C VAL A 147 -34.89 -15.34 -6.17
N THR A 148 -35.93 -14.85 -6.84
CA THR A 148 -37.23 -15.52 -6.88
C THR A 148 -37.14 -16.69 -7.87
N PRO A 149 -37.22 -17.97 -7.46
CA PRO A 149 -37.18 -19.08 -8.40
C PRO A 149 -38.47 -19.11 -9.24
N THR A 150 -38.35 -18.88 -10.54
CA THR A 150 -39.45 -19.09 -11.49
C THR A 150 -39.61 -20.59 -11.73
N VAL A 151 -40.62 -21.20 -11.10
CA VAL A 151 -41.00 -22.59 -11.39
C VAL A 151 -41.79 -22.62 -12.70
N VAL A 152 -41.17 -23.11 -13.78
CA VAL A 152 -41.85 -23.35 -15.05
C VAL A 152 -42.58 -24.69 -14.97
N VAL A 153 -43.90 -24.65 -14.80
CA VAL A 153 -44.75 -25.85 -14.87
C VAL A 153 -45.12 -26.09 -16.33
N GLY A 154 -44.50 -27.09 -16.95
CA GLY A 154 -44.92 -27.58 -18.27
C GLY A 154 -46.18 -28.44 -18.13
N VAL A 155 -47.29 -28.00 -18.71
CA VAL A 155 -48.50 -28.83 -18.85
C VAL A 155 -48.47 -29.55 -20.21
N THR A 156 -48.29 -30.86 -20.20
CA THR A 156 -48.44 -31.70 -21.41
C THR A 156 -49.85 -32.28 -21.45
N THR A 157 -50.68 -31.79 -22.39
CA THR A 157 -52.00 -32.38 -22.66
C THR A 157 -51.90 -33.35 -23.81
N THR A 158 -52.07 -34.64 -23.54
CA THR A 158 -52.16 -35.68 -24.59
C THR A 158 -53.57 -35.68 -25.20
N PRO A 159 -53.76 -35.44 -26.50
CA PRO A 159 -55.08 -35.54 -27.14
C PRO A 159 -55.54 -37.01 -27.18
N ARG A 160 -56.80 -37.25 -26.81
CA ARG A 160 -57.41 -38.59 -26.82
C ARG A 160 -57.73 -38.97 -28.27
N GLY A 161 -57.05 -39.98 -28.80
CA GLY A 161 -57.34 -40.54 -30.12
C GLY A 161 -58.74 -41.16 -30.18
N ARG A 162 -59.58 -40.71 -31.12
CA ARG A 162 -60.90 -41.28 -31.38
C ARG A 162 -60.75 -42.56 -32.21
N SER A 163 -60.99 -43.72 -31.61
CA SER A 163 -61.12 -44.98 -32.36
C SER A 163 -62.53 -45.03 -32.95
N ASN A 164 -62.63 -44.89 -34.27
CA ASN A 164 -63.88 -45.16 -34.99
C ASN A 164 -63.94 -46.67 -35.22
N THR A 165 -64.79 -47.37 -34.48
CA THR A 165 -65.13 -48.78 -34.76
C THR A 165 -66.20 -48.79 -35.87
N PRO A 166 -65.92 -49.31 -37.08
CA PRO A 166 -66.96 -49.50 -38.09
C PRO A 166 -67.82 -50.71 -37.73
N SER A 167 -69.12 -50.49 -37.57
CA SER A 167 -70.13 -51.55 -37.50
C SER A 167 -70.44 -52.05 -38.91
N PHE A 168 -70.13 -53.32 -39.19
CA PHE A 168 -70.60 -54.02 -40.38
C PHE A 168 -72.01 -54.57 -40.10
N ALA A 169 -72.95 -54.25 -40.97
CA ALA A 169 -74.27 -54.87 -41.08
C ALA A 169 -74.20 -56.01 -42.12
#